data_AF-A0A7S0Y984-F1
#
_entry.id   AF-A0A7S0Y984-F1
#
_cell.length_a   1.000
_cell.length_b   1.000
_cell.length_c   1.000
_cell.angle_alpha   90.00
_cell.angle_beta   90.00
_cell.angle_gamma   90.00
#
_symmetry.space_group_name_H-M   'P 1'
#
loop_
_entity.id
_entity.type
_entity.pdbx_description
1 polymer ?
#
loop_
_entity_poly.entity_id
_entity_poly.type
_entity_poly.pdbx_seq_one_letter_code
_entity_poly.pdbx_strand_id
1 'polypeptide(L)'
;LTAGGLASSSEQDTLWYLGGARRPLGEQFAHFLTYFILLSAFIPLALMVSLELAILTQSLFMRWDNDMVCSNNKRMRPYTSSLNSELGLIEYVMCDKTGTLTQNKMEFRQCSVG
;
A
#
# COMPACT_ATOMS: atom_id res chain seq x y z
N LEU A 1 -7.88 -23.48 -15.33
CA LEU A 1 -7.30 -24.82 -15.60
C LEU A 1 -8.27 -25.53 -16.55
N THR A 2 -7.73 -26.10 -17.65
CA THR A 2 -8.39 -26.87 -18.72
C THR A 2 -9.52 -26.19 -19.52
N ALA A 3 -9.19 -25.43 -20.59
CA ALA A 3 -10.04 -25.28 -21.81
C ALA A 3 -9.42 -24.32 -22.86
N GLY A 4 -8.17 -24.53 -23.29
CA GLY A 4 -7.53 -23.67 -24.31
C GLY A 4 -6.56 -24.37 -25.27
N GLY A 5 -6.38 -25.68 -25.13
CA GLY A 5 -5.68 -26.52 -26.09
C GLY A 5 -6.58 -27.71 -26.38
N LEU A 6 -6.59 -28.17 -27.63
CA LEU A 6 -7.57 -29.09 -28.25
C LEU A 6 -8.72 -28.39 -29.01
N ALA A 7 -8.47 -27.24 -29.65
CA ALA A 7 -9.22 -26.94 -30.87
C ALA A 7 -8.64 -27.82 -31.98
N SER A 8 -9.48 -28.71 -32.47
CA SER A 8 -9.23 -29.67 -33.54
C SER A 8 -8.45 -29.02 -34.69
N SER A 9 -7.35 -29.67 -35.09
CA SER A 9 -6.51 -29.32 -36.24
C SER A 9 -7.26 -29.21 -37.58
N SER A 10 -8.55 -29.58 -37.63
CA SER A 10 -9.40 -29.49 -38.83
C SER A 10 -10.07 -28.13 -39.05
N GLU A 11 -10.28 -27.31 -38.01
CA GLU A 11 -11.03 -26.03 -38.15
C GLU A 11 -10.14 -24.86 -38.54
N GLN A 12 -8.84 -24.87 -38.20
CA GLN A 12 -7.91 -23.78 -38.52
C GLN A 12 -7.70 -23.60 -40.03
N ASP A 13 -7.84 -24.67 -40.82
CA ASP A 13 -7.72 -24.63 -42.27
C ASP A 13 -8.97 -24.04 -42.97
N THR A 14 -10.07 -23.85 -42.24
CA THR A 14 -11.35 -23.36 -42.81
C THR A 14 -11.59 -21.86 -42.65
N LEU A 15 -10.76 -21.17 -41.86
CA LEU A 15 -10.91 -19.73 -41.60
C LEU A 15 -10.16 -18.93 -42.68
N TRP A 16 -10.84 -18.71 -43.81
CA TRP A 16 -10.31 -18.01 -45.00
C TRP A 16 -9.69 -16.63 -44.69
N TYR A 17 -10.16 -15.96 -43.63
CA TYR A 17 -9.69 -14.63 -43.22
C TYR A 17 -8.50 -14.67 -42.24
N LEU A 18 -8.25 -15.80 -41.57
CA LEU A 18 -7.16 -15.95 -40.58
C LEU A 18 -5.87 -16.52 -41.17
N GLY A 19 -5.87 -16.88 -42.45
CA GLY A 19 -4.71 -17.43 -43.15
C GLY A 19 -4.27 -18.74 -42.51
N GLY A 20 -4.85 -19.86 -42.95
CA GLY A 20 -4.50 -21.20 -42.49
C GLY A 20 -3.04 -21.53 -42.75
N ALA A 21 -2.18 -21.22 -41.79
CA ALA A 21 -0.76 -21.55 -41.80
C ALA A 21 -0.44 -22.36 -40.55
N ARG A 22 0.05 -23.58 -40.75
CA ARG A 22 0.49 -24.48 -39.69
C ARG A 22 1.63 -23.81 -38.91
N ARG A 23 1.32 -23.32 -37.71
CA ARG A 23 2.24 -22.50 -36.92
C ARG A 23 3.37 -23.34 -36.31
N PRO A 24 4.65 -22.98 -36.53
CA PRO A 24 5.78 -23.66 -35.89
C PRO A 24 5.70 -23.55 -34.36
N LEU A 25 6.32 -24.50 -33.66
CA LEU A 25 6.27 -24.59 -32.19
C LEU A 25 6.76 -23.31 -31.48
N GLY A 26 7.67 -22.55 -32.11
CA GLY A 26 8.12 -21.24 -31.62
C GLY A 26 7.01 -20.17 -31.58
N GLU A 27 6.05 -20.19 -32.51
CA GLU A 27 4.93 -19.26 -32.50
C GLU A 27 3.92 -19.58 -31.39
N GLN A 28 3.75 -20.86 -31.03
CA GLN A 28 2.91 -21.25 -29.90
C GLN A 28 3.48 -20.74 -28.58
N PHE A 29 4.81 -20.79 -28.43
CA PHE A 29 5.50 -20.20 -27.28
C PHE A 29 5.38 -18.67 -27.26
N ALA A 30 5.48 -18.01 -28.41
CA ALA A 30 5.26 -16.57 -28.52
C ALA A 30 3.83 -16.16 -28.14
N HIS A 31 2.81 -16.92 -28.55
CA HIS A 31 1.43 -16.68 -28.13
C HIS A 31 1.25 -16.88 -26.63
N PHE A 32 1.84 -17.93 -26.05
CA PHE A 32 1.83 -18.13 -24.60
C PHE A 32 2.44 -16.96 -23.85
N LEU A 33 3.60 -16.46 -24.29
CA LEU A 33 4.24 -15.27 -23.72
C LEU A 33 3.40 -14.01 -23.89
N THR A 34 2.72 -13.86 -25.04
CA THR A 34 1.84 -12.71 -25.30
C THR A 34 0.66 -12.70 -24.32
N TYR A 35 0.03 -13.85 -24.08
CA TYR A 35 -1.01 -13.98 -23.06
C TYR A 35 -0.45 -13.75 -21.65
N PHE A 36 0.76 -14.23 -21.35
CA PHE A 36 1.41 -14.00 -20.06
C PHE A 36 1.66 -12.51 -19.79
N ILE A 37 2.12 -11.77 -20.79
CA ILE A 37 2.29 -10.30 -20.70
C ILE A 37 0.94 -9.61 -20.51
N LEU A 38 -0.10 -10.04 -21.25
CA LEU A 38 -1.46 -9.53 -21.08
C LEU A 38 -1.99 -9.76 -19.65
N LEU A 39 -1.69 -10.93 -19.08
CA LEU A 39 -2.06 -11.28 -17.71
C LEU A 39 -1.18 -10.57 -16.65
N SER A 40 0.01 -10.07 -16.99
CA SER A 40 0.88 -9.39 -16.02
C SER A 40 0.27 -8.07 -15.52
N ALA A 41 -0.67 -7.47 -16.28
CA ALA A 41 -1.45 -6.32 -15.86
C ALA A 41 -2.44 -6.62 -14.70
N PHE A 42 -2.66 -7.88 -14.31
CA PHE A 42 -3.50 -8.24 -13.16
C PHE A 42 -2.87 -7.84 -11.81
N ILE A 43 -1.56 -7.62 -11.74
CA ILE A 43 -0.92 -6.98 -10.58
C ILE A 43 -0.71 -5.50 -10.97
N PRO A 44 -1.67 -4.62 -10.65
CA PRO A 44 -1.57 -3.22 -11.05
C PRO A 44 -0.42 -2.53 -10.30
N LEU A 45 0.64 -2.18 -11.03
CA LEU A 45 1.67 -1.26 -10.56
C LEU A 45 1.07 0.06 -10.05
N ALA A 46 -0.03 0.50 -10.69
CA ALA A 46 -0.78 1.69 -10.29
C ALA A 46 -1.35 1.61 -8.88
N LEU A 47 -1.73 0.42 -8.38
CA LEU A 47 -2.26 0.27 -7.03
C LEU A 47 -1.18 0.52 -5.98
N MET A 48 0.02 -0.02 -6.21
CA MET A 48 1.15 0.17 -5.31
C MET A 48 1.51 1.66 -5.18
N VAL A 49 1.63 2.35 -6.33
CA VAL A 49 1.93 3.79 -6.35
C VAL A 49 0.81 4.61 -5.71
N SER A 50 -0.45 4.23 -5.91
CA SER A 50 -1.60 4.92 -5.30
C SER A 50 -1.60 4.79 -3.77
N LEU A 51 -1.22 3.63 -3.22
CA LEU A 51 -1.10 3.43 -1.78
C LEU A 51 0.03 4.28 -1.18
N GLU A 52 1.19 4.34 -1.83
CA GLU A 52 2.28 5.21 -1.40
C GLU A 52 1.87 6.69 -1.41
N LEU A 53 1.15 7.13 -2.45
CA LEU A 53 0.63 8.48 -2.52
C LEU A 53 -0.38 8.77 -1.41
N ALA A 54 -1.30 7.83 -1.11
CA ALA A 54 -2.26 7.97 -0.03
C ALA A 54 -1.55 8.18 1.33
N ILE A 55 -0.53 7.36 1.62
CA ILE A 55 0.28 7.46 2.83
C ILE A 55 0.99 8.83 2.93
N LEU A 56 1.53 9.34 1.82
CA LEU A 56 2.15 10.66 1.75
C LEU A 56 1.12 11.77 2.01
N THR A 57 -0.05 11.71 1.39
CA THR A 57 -1.11 12.72 1.60
C THR A 57 -1.57 12.77 3.06
N GLN A 58 -1.74 11.62 3.71
CA GLN A 58 -2.06 11.53 5.14
C GLN A 58 -0.98 12.16 6.02
N SER A 59 0.30 11.93 5.68
CA SER A 59 1.41 12.57 6.41
C SER A 59 1.41 14.09 6.31
N LEU A 60 1.00 14.64 5.16
CA LEU A 60 0.86 16.08 4.94
C LEU A 60 -0.31 16.65 5.74
N PHE A 61 -1.44 15.95 5.76
CA PHE A 61 -2.59 16.35 6.57
C PHE A 61 -2.25 16.42 8.07
N MET A 62 -1.56 15.42 8.61
CA MET A 62 -1.13 15.44 10.02
C MET A 62 -0.17 16.59 10.34
N ARG A 63 0.65 17.03 9.38
CA ARG A 63 1.56 18.17 9.56
C ARG A 63 0.83 19.52 9.50
N TRP A 64 -0.24 19.61 8.70
CA TRP A 64 -1.05 20.83 8.55
C TRP A 64 -2.11 20.99 9.62
N ASP A 65 -2.36 19.95 10.41
CA ASP A 65 -3.26 20.01 11.55
C ASP A 65 -2.83 21.11 12.55
N ASN A 66 -3.76 22.01 12.88
CA ASN A 66 -3.55 23.09 13.84
C ASN A 66 -3.92 22.68 15.27
N ASP A 67 -4.68 21.60 15.46
CA ASP A 67 -5.09 21.11 16.78
C ASP A 67 -3.92 20.40 17.49
N MET A 68 -2.96 19.88 16.71
CA MET A 68 -1.75 19.20 17.22
C MET A 68 -0.53 20.13 17.35
N VAL A 69 -0.75 21.43 17.59
CA VAL A 69 0.32 22.41 17.79
C VAL A 69 0.56 22.64 19.29
N CYS A 70 1.77 22.34 19.75
CA CYS A 70 2.17 22.61 21.13
C CYS A 70 2.23 24.13 21.40
N SER A 71 2.03 24.51 22.66
CA SER A 71 2.12 25.90 23.16
C SER A 71 3.44 26.62 22.78
N ASN A 72 4.52 25.87 22.58
CA ASN A 72 5.82 26.38 22.12
C ASN A 72 5.92 26.56 20.59
N ASN A 73 4.80 26.66 19.87
CA ASN A 73 4.71 26.72 18.40
C ASN A 73 5.37 25.55 17.67
N LYS A 74 5.51 24.39 18.33
CA LYS A 74 6.02 23.16 17.71
C LYS A 74 4.85 22.37 17.13
N ARG A 75 4.84 22.19 15.81
CA ARG A 75 3.86 21.35 15.09
C ARG A 75 4.25 19.88 15.15
N MET A 76 3.26 18.99 15.05
CA MET A 76 3.49 17.56 14.83
C MET A 76 4.37 17.33 13.59
N ARG A 77 5.31 16.39 13.69
CA ARG A 77 6.21 15.99 12.60
C ARG A 77 6.23 14.47 12.46
N PRO A 78 5.57 13.89 11.45
CA PRO A 78 5.73 12.47 11.14
C PRO A 78 7.11 12.25 10.50
N TYR A 79 7.91 11.35 11.07
CA TYR A 79 9.24 10.98 10.54
C TYR A 79 9.17 9.81 9.56
N THR A 80 8.20 8.90 9.74
CA THR A 80 8.03 7.70 8.93
C THR A 80 6.59 7.62 8.47
N SER A 81 6.34 7.84 7.18
CA SER A 81 4.99 7.88 6.63
C SER A 81 4.36 6.48 6.51
N SER A 82 5.15 5.42 6.32
CA SER A 82 4.63 4.04 6.20
C SER A 82 3.84 3.57 7.41
N LEU A 83 4.13 4.10 8.60
CA LEU A 83 3.45 3.74 9.85
C LEU A 83 2.13 4.47 10.06
N ASN A 84 1.81 5.48 9.24
CA ASN A 84 0.62 6.30 9.42
C ASN A 84 -0.69 5.48 9.42
N SER A 85 -0.77 4.45 8.59
CA SER A 85 -1.92 3.54 8.55
C SER A 85 -1.98 2.59 9.75
N GLU A 86 -0.83 2.25 10.32
CA GLU A 86 -0.74 1.37 11.49
C GLU A 86 -1.13 2.09 12.78
N LEU A 87 -0.99 3.43 12.85
CA LEU A 87 -1.41 4.23 14.00
C LEU A 87 -2.89 4.04 14.35
N GLY A 88 -3.75 3.78 13.36
CA GLY A 88 -5.18 3.51 13.57
C GLY A 88 -5.49 2.10 14.08
N LEU A 89 -4.49 1.21 14.14
CA LEU A 89 -4.64 -0.19 14.53
C LEU A 89 -4.00 -0.50 15.90
N ILE A 90 -3.48 0.50 16.61
CA ILE A 90 -2.78 0.30 17.88
C ILE A 90 -3.79 -0.04 18.99
N GLU A 91 -3.59 -1.18 19.65
CA GLU A 91 -4.43 -1.64 20.77
C GLU A 91 -3.84 -1.28 22.15
N TYR A 92 -2.51 -1.14 22.24
CA TYR A 92 -1.82 -0.91 23.50
C TYR A 92 -0.83 0.25 23.39
N VAL A 93 -0.89 1.16 24.37
CA VAL A 93 0.00 2.32 24.46
C VAL A 93 0.87 2.19 25.72
N MET A 94 2.18 2.05 25.52
CA MET A 94 3.15 2.09 26.61
C MET A 94 3.60 3.54 26.82
N CYS A 95 3.31 4.10 27.99
CA CYS A 95 3.73 5.44 28.37
C CYS A 95 4.84 5.39 29.43
N ASP A 96 5.83 6.27 29.31
CA ASP A 96 6.78 6.53 30.39
C ASP A 96 6.18 7.51 31.42
N LYS A 97 6.61 7.42 32.68
CA LYS A 97 6.09 8.26 33.75
C LYS A 97 6.71 9.66 33.71
N THR A 98 8.04 9.74 33.72
CA THR A 98 8.76 11.00 33.88
C THR A 98 9.04 11.61 32.51
N GLY A 99 8.63 12.85 32.28
CA GLY A 99 8.83 13.53 31.00
C GLY A 99 7.71 13.30 29.98
N THR A 100 6.83 12.31 30.18
CA THR A 100 5.58 12.15 29.41
C THR A 100 4.34 12.47 30.25
N LEU A 101 4.07 11.70 31.32
CA LEU A 101 2.90 11.96 32.17
C LEU A 101 3.12 13.12 33.15
N THR A 102 4.32 13.19 33.71
CA THR A 102 4.68 14.24 34.67
C THR A 102 5.75 15.15 34.10
N GLN A 103 5.53 16.45 34.19
CA GLN A 103 6.61 17.43 34.09
C GLN A 103 7.58 17.19 35.26
N ASN A 104 8.89 17.30 35.03
CA ASN A 104 9.90 17.15 36.08
C ASN A 104 9.94 18.41 36.98
N LYS A 105 8.80 18.72 37.61
CA LYS A 105 8.59 19.85 38.50
C LYS A 105 7.65 19.40 39.61
N MET A 106 8.15 19.39 40.85
CA MET A 106 7.38 19.02 42.02
C MET A 106 6.86 20.27 42.71
N GLU A 107 5.55 20.34 42.93
CA GLU A 107 4.90 21.45 43.64
C GLU A 107 4.28 20.91 44.92
N PHE A 108 4.66 21.51 46.04
CA PHE A 108 4.07 21.19 47.34
C PHE A 108 2.64 21.72 47.39
N ARG A 109 1.66 20.83 47.63
CA ARG A 109 0.24 21.18 47.60
C ARG A 109 -0.32 21.45 48.99
N GLN A 110 -0.14 20.52 49.92
CA GLN A 110 -0.73 20.60 51.25
C GLN A 110 0.15 19.87 52.26
N CYS A 111 0.11 20.33 53.52
CA CYS A 111 0.65 19.63 54.68
C CYS A 111 -0.26 19.87 55.87
N SER A 112 -0.50 18.82 56.65
CA SER A 112 -1.22 18.88 57.91
C SER A 112 -0.22 18.77 59.04
N VAL A 113 -0.19 19.77 59.91
CA VAL A 113 0.64 19.78 61.13
C VAL A 113 -0.30 19.85 62.32
N GLY A 114 -0.18 18.87 63.21
CA GLY A 114 -0.87 18.83 64.51
C GLY A 114 0.04 19.31 65.63
#